data_AF-A0A166GZ29-F1
#
_entry.id   AF-A0A166GZ29-F1
#
_cell.length_a   1.000
_cell.length_b   1.000
_cell.length_c   1.000
_cell.angle_alpha   90.00
_cell.angle_beta   90.00
_cell.angle_gamma   90.00
#
_symmetry.space_group_name_H-M   'P 1'
#
loop_
_entity.id
_entity.type
_entity.pdbx_description
1 polymer ?
#
loop_
_entity_poly.entity_id
_entity_poly.type
_entity_poly.pdbx_seq_one_letter_code
_entity_poly.pdbx_strand_id
1 'polypeptide(L)' 'MNAADREAKYAELKDVLAARDHTIREQWVKAMELRLVREELEKCQQSEGVNGYENCKDFAQRYLSMLKDHRVVGYKVVDT' A
#
# COMPACT_ATOMS: atom_id res chain seq x y z
N MET A 1 1.93 40.80 -1.94
CA MET A 1 1.79 39.71 -0.95
C MET A 1 2.57 40.14 0.29
N ASN A 2 1.88 40.32 1.42
CA ASN A 2 2.52 40.80 2.65
C ASN A 2 3.19 39.64 3.42
N ALA A 3 3.82 39.93 4.56
CA ALA A 3 4.51 38.90 5.36
C ALA A 3 3.56 37.83 5.93
N ALA A 4 2.37 38.23 6.41
CA ALA A 4 1.35 37.33 6.95
C ALA A 4 0.76 36.41 5.87
N ASP A 5 0.51 36.93 4.66
CA ASP A 5 0.04 36.14 3.52
C ASP A 5 1.05 35.05 3.13
N ARG A 6 2.35 35.37 3.22
CA ARG A 6 3.43 34.41 2.97
C ARG A 6 3.46 33.33 4.03
N GLU A 7 3.37 33.71 5.30
CA GLU A 7 3.37 32.76 6.43
C GLU A 7 2.19 31.79 6.35
N ALA A 8 0.98 32.30 6.08
CA ALA A 8 -0.21 31.47 5.87
C ALA A 8 -0.02 30.47 4.71
N LYS A 9 0.53 30.93 3.58
CA LYS A 9 0.82 30.06 2.43
C LYS A 9 1.89 28.99 2.74
N TYR A 10 2.89 29.32 3.55
CA TYR A 10 3.89 28.33 4.00
C TYR A 10 3.27 27.28 4.92
N ALA A 11 2.38 27.67 5.83
CA ALA A 11 1.65 26.74 6.69
C ALA A 11 0.79 25.78 5.86
N GLU A 12 -0.01 26.31 4.92
CA GLU A 12 -0.83 25.50 4.01
C GLU A 12 0.02 24.52 3.20
N LEU A 13 1.14 24.97 2.62
CA LEU A 13 2.05 24.10 1.87
C LEU A 13 2.60 22.97 2.75
N LYS A 14 2.96 23.27 4.00
CA LYS A 14 3.46 22.28 4.95
C LYS A 14 2.41 21.20 5.23
N ASP A 15 1.16 21.59 5.43
CA ASP A 15 0.05 20.67 5.69
C ASP A 15 -0.24 19.78 4.48
N VAL A 16 -0.21 20.37 3.27
CA VAL A 16 -0.35 19.60 2.02
C VAL A 16 0.77 18.57 1.86
N LEU A 17 2.02 18.93 2.17
CA LEU A 17 3.15 17.99 2.11
C LEU A 17 3.01 16.87 3.14
N ALA A 18 2.56 17.19 4.36
CA ALA A 18 2.33 16.20 5.40
C ALA A 18 1.22 15.20 5.02
N ALA A 19 0.12 15.67 4.45
CA ALA A 19 -0.98 14.82 3.99
C ALA A 19 -0.56 13.90 2.84
N ARG A 20 0.26 14.39 1.90
CA ARG A 20 0.83 13.58 0.81
C ARG A 20 1.74 12.49 1.35
N ASP A 21 2.66 12.84 2.24
CA ASP A 21 3.59 11.89 2.85
C ASP A 21 2.86 10.81 3.65
N HIS A 22 1.86 11.20 4.45
CA HIS A 22 0.99 10.26 5.16
C HIS A 22 0.31 9.27 4.21
N THR A 23 -0.27 9.76 3.11
CA THR A 23 -0.94 8.92 2.11
C THR A 23 0.01 7.88 1.51
N ILE A 24 1.24 8.28 1.17
CA ILE A 24 2.25 7.37 0.62
C ILE A 24 2.69 6.34 1.66
N ARG A 25 2.88 6.74 2.92
CA ARG A 25 3.24 5.83 4.00
C ARG A 25 2.20 4.74 4.21
N GLU A 26 0.93 5.08 4.25
CA GLU A 26 -0.16 4.11 4.37
C GLU A 26 -0.23 3.14 3.18
N GLN A 27 0.03 3.62 1.96
CA GLN A 27 0.14 2.74 0.78
C GLN A 27 1.31 1.75 0.90
N TRP A 28 2.44 2.18 1.44
CA TRP A 28 3.57 1.29 1.70
C TRP A 28 3.27 0.26 2.80
N VAL A 29 2.54 0.65 3.86
CA VAL A 29 2.09 -0.30 4.89
C VAL A 29 1.26 -1.41 4.24
N LYS A 30 0.26 -1.06 3.42
CA LYS A 30 -0.53 -2.05 2.67
C LYS A 30 0.34 -2.93 1.75
N ALA A 31 1.30 -2.33 1.05
CA ALA A 31 2.22 -3.09 0.21
C ALA A 31 3.06 -4.09 1.04
N MET A 32 3.43 -3.75 2.28
CA MET A 32 4.12 -4.65 3.20
C MET A 32 3.20 -5.76 3.72
N GLU A 33 1.94 -5.47 4.01
CA GLU A 33 0.94 -6.49 4.36
C GLU A 33 0.76 -7.52 3.24
N LEU A 34 0.68 -7.07 1.99
CA LEU A 34 0.62 -7.95 0.82
C LEU A 34 1.88 -8.83 0.70
N ARG A 35 3.06 -8.27 0.99
CA ARG A 35 4.32 -9.03 0.99
C ARG A 35 4.31 -10.16 2.03
N LEU A 36 3.82 -9.89 3.25
CA LEU A 36 3.70 -10.92 4.29
C LEU A 36 2.81 -12.08 3.85
N VAL A 37 1.65 -11.78 3.24
CA VAL A 37 0.75 -12.83 2.72
C VAL A 37 1.40 -13.61 1.59
N ARG A 38 2.16 -12.95 0.71
CA ARG A 38 2.92 -13.62 -0.36
C ARG A 38 4.00 -14.54 0.20
N GLU A 39 4.77 -14.09 1.17
CA GLU A 39 5.82 -14.90 1.81
C GLU A 39 5.23 -16.14 2.47
N GLU A 40 4.07 -16.01 3.13
CA GLU A 40 3.41 -17.14 3.76
C GLU A 40 2.82 -18.12 2.73
N LEU A 41 2.26 -17.59 1.63
CA LEU A 41 1.83 -18.40 0.50
C LEU A 41 3.01 -19.20 -0.10
N GLU A 42 4.17 -18.56 -0.28
CA GLU A 42 5.37 -19.21 -0.81
C GLU A 42 5.87 -20.32 0.12
N LYS A 43 5.90 -20.10 1.43
CA LYS A 43 6.24 -21.14 2.41
C LYS A 43 5.25 -22.31 2.38
N CYS A 44 3.95 -22.02 2.28
CA CYS A 44 2.92 -23.05 2.17
C CYS A 44 3.15 -23.89 0.90
N GLN A 45 3.36 -23.25 -0.25
CA GLN A 45 3.60 -23.95 -1.51
C GLN A 45 4.88 -24.81 -1.47
N GLN A 46 5.94 -24.31 -0.82
CA GLN A 46 7.19 -25.05 -0.66
C GLN A 46 7.04 -26.27 0.27
N SER A 47 6.23 -26.16 1.33
CA SER A 47 6.02 -27.24 2.30
C SER A 47 5.04 -28.31 1.80
N GLU A 48 3.94 -27.90 1.16
CA GLU A 48 2.88 -28.79 0.69
C GLU A 48 3.17 -29.45 -0.67
N GLY A 49 4.07 -28.86 -1.46
CA GLY A 49 4.44 -29.36 -2.78
C GLY A 49 3.22 -29.52 -3.70
N VAL A 50 2.94 -30.76 -4.13
CA VAL A 50 1.80 -31.07 -5.02
C VAL A 50 0.44 -30.80 -4.37
N ASN A 51 0.35 -30.80 -3.04
CA ASN A 51 -0.91 -30.55 -2.31
C ASN A 51 -1.22 -29.06 -2.15
N GLY A 52 -0.33 -28.16 -2.61
CA GLY A 52 -0.47 -26.72 -2.41
C GLY A 52 -1.74 -26.10 -2.99
N TYR A 53 -2.39 -26.73 -3.97
CA TYR A 53 -3.66 -26.24 -4.54
C TYR A 53 -4.82 -26.25 -3.56
N GLU A 54 -4.87 -27.24 -2.67
CA GLU A 54 -5.91 -27.37 -1.66
C GLU A 54 -5.49 -26.67 -0.38
N ASN A 55 -4.29 -26.99 0.13
CA ASN A 55 -3.84 -26.56 1.44
C ASN A 55 -3.44 -25.07 1.50
N CYS A 56 -3.01 -24.47 0.38
CA CYS A 56 -2.61 -23.06 0.33
C CYS A 56 -3.67 -22.14 -0.28
N LYS A 57 -4.89 -22.65 -0.53
CA LYS A 57 -5.96 -21.93 -1.21
C LYS A 57 -6.33 -20.62 -0.53
N ASP A 58 -6.38 -20.61 0.80
CA ASP A 58 -6.77 -19.43 1.58
C ASP A 58 -5.75 -18.30 1.43
N PHE A 59 -4.45 -18.63 1.51
CA PHE A 59 -3.39 -17.66 1.26
C PHE A 59 -3.42 -17.13 -0.18
N ALA A 60 -3.68 -18.00 -1.17
CA ALA A 60 -3.79 -17.60 -2.56
C ALA A 60 -4.98 -16.65 -2.79
N GLN A 61 -6.16 -16.97 -2.24
CA GLN A 61 -7.35 -16.12 -2.33
C GLN A 61 -7.13 -14.77 -1.66
N ARG A 62 -6.52 -14.77 -0.46
CA ARG A 62 -6.21 -13.54 0.26
C ARG A 62 -5.23 -12.67 -0.53
N TYR A 63 -4.14 -13.26 -1.04
CA TYR A 63 -3.17 -12.58 -1.88
C TYR A 63 -3.82 -11.93 -3.12
N LEU A 64 -4.66 -12.69 -3.84
CA LEU A 64 -5.39 -12.19 -5.01
C LEU A 64 -6.39 -11.08 -4.66
N SER A 65 -7.03 -11.15 -3.50
CA SER A 65 -7.94 -10.10 -3.04
C SER A 65 -7.19 -8.80 -2.75
N MET A 66 -6.05 -8.89 -2.07
CA MET A 66 -5.23 -7.73 -1.67
C MET A 66 -4.50 -7.10 -2.87
N LEU A 67 -4.20 -7.86 -3.92
CA LEU A 67 -3.56 -7.32 -5.13
C LEU A 67 -4.38 -6.20 -5.81
N LYS A 68 -5.69 -6.16 -5.57
CA LYS A 68 -6.60 -5.16 -6.16
C LYS A 68 -6.37 -3.76 -5.57
N ASP A 69 -6.05 -3.67 -4.28
CA ASP A 69 -6.10 -2.42 -3.50
C ASP A 69 -4.81 -2.12 -2.70
N HIS A 70 -3.89 -3.07 -2.53
CA HIS A 70 -2.64 -2.90 -1.76
C HIS A 70 -1.45 -2.40 -2.62
N ARG A 71 -1.73 -1.94 -3.84
CA ARG A 71 -0.70 -1.35 -4.72
C ARG A 71 -0.42 0.10 -4.34
N VAL A 72 0.86 0.48 -4.42
CA VAL A 72 1.26 1.89 -4.33
C VAL A 72 0.88 2.59 -5.64
N VAL A 73 -0.02 3.58 -5.55
CA VAL A 73 -0.53 4.35 -6.69
C VAL A 73 -0.06 5.81 -6.67
N GLY A 74 0.52 6.26 -5.56
CA GLY A 74 0.90 7.66 -5.37
C GLY A 74 -0.20 8.49 -4.71
N TYR A 75 0.08 9.77 -4.49
CA TYR A 75 -0.88 10.71 -3.88
C TYR A 75 -1.76 11.43 -4.91
N LYS A 76 -1.36 11.41 -6.20
CA LYS A 76 -2.06 12.10 -7.27
C LYS A 76 -2.95 11.10 -8.00
N VAL A 77 -4.26 11.28 -7.89
CA VAL A 77 -5.22 10.55 -8.73
C VAL A 77 -5.11 11.14 -10.13
N VAL A 78 -4.70 10.31 -11.10
CA VAL A 78 -4.72 10.65 -12.53
C VAL A 78 -5.83 9.81 -13.12
N ASP A 79 -6.94 10.44 -13.49
CA ASP A 79 -7.98 9.76 -14.23
C ASP A 79 -7.37 9.27 -15.54
N THR A 80 -7.40 7.95 -15.76
CA THR A 80 -6.85 7.28 -16.95
C THR A 80 -8.00 6.83 -17.84
#